data_AF-A0AAQ3KXK6-F1
#
_entry.id   AF-A0AAQ3KXK6-F1
#
_cell.length_a   1.000
_cell.length_b   1.000
_cell.length_c   1.000
_cell.angle_alpha   90.00
_cell.angle_beta   90.00
_cell.angle_gamma   90.00
#
_symmetry.space_group_name_H-M   'P 1'
#
loop_
_entity.id
_entity.type
_entity.pdbx_description
1 polymer ?
#
loop_
_entity_poly.entity_id
_entity_poly.type
_entity_poly.pdbx_seq_one_letter_code
_entity_poly.pdbx_strand_id
1 'polypeptide(L)'
;MSLRGALRYRVWHRTGVWIHKHIRRNEIVVDDLLSSSLIYKYAKCGMGIDRVAGGRSKKPRRTAPKSDDVYLKPLVKLYRFLVRRTGSKFNAVIMKRLFMSKINRPPISLNRLIEFMEGKDNKIAVIDATVTDDEEILTCPQ
;
A
#
# COMPACT_ATOMS: atom_id res chain seq x y z
N MET A 1 -38.49 1.94 -44.96
CA MET A 1 -37.59 2.76 -44.11
C MET A 1 -37.82 2.34 -42.67
N SER A 2 -36.95 1.48 -42.09
CA SER A 2 -35.70 1.85 -41.39
C SER A 2 -36.03 2.76 -40.18
N LEU A 3 -35.84 2.40 -38.91
CA LEU A 3 -34.76 1.65 -38.28
C LEU A 3 -35.24 0.87 -37.05
N ARG A 4 -34.63 -0.31 -36.91
CA ARG A 4 -34.57 -1.13 -35.69
C ARG A 4 -33.89 -0.32 -34.58
N GLY A 5 -34.42 -0.37 -33.36
CA GLY A 5 -33.81 0.30 -32.23
C GLY A 5 -34.30 -0.19 -30.87
N ALA A 6 -34.55 -1.49 -30.71
CA ALA A 6 -34.78 -2.09 -29.40
C ALA A 6 -33.48 -2.06 -28.59
N LEU A 7 -33.17 -0.91 -27.98
CA LEU A 7 -32.11 -0.81 -26.99
C LEU A 7 -32.55 -1.58 -25.74
N ARG A 8 -31.96 -2.75 -25.60
CA ARG A 8 -32.13 -3.72 -24.52
C ARG A 8 -31.43 -3.17 -23.28
N TYR A 9 -32.08 -2.28 -22.53
CA TYR A 9 -31.55 -1.76 -21.26
C TYR A 9 -31.70 -2.81 -20.15
N ARG A 10 -30.78 -3.78 -20.15
CA ARG A 10 -30.60 -4.70 -19.02
C ARG A 10 -29.60 -4.02 -18.06
N VAL A 11 -29.89 -4.11 -16.76
CA VAL A 11 -29.10 -3.65 -15.60
C VAL A 11 -29.48 -2.27 -15.06
N TRP A 12 -30.34 -2.23 -14.03
CA TRP A 12 -30.52 -1.06 -13.15
C TRP A 12 -30.73 -1.49 -11.69
N HIS A 13 -29.96 -0.89 -10.77
CA HIS A 13 -29.94 -1.18 -9.33
C HIS A 13 -31.05 -0.44 -8.55
N ARG A 14 -31.36 -0.88 -7.31
CA ARG A 14 -32.55 -0.53 -6.49
C ARG A 14 -32.90 0.96 -6.34
N THR A 15 -31.96 1.90 -6.46
CA THR A 15 -32.19 3.35 -6.24
C THR A 15 -32.74 4.09 -7.46
N GLY A 16 -32.46 3.61 -8.68
CA GLY A 16 -32.95 4.23 -9.93
C GLY A 16 -34.24 3.62 -10.48
N VAL A 17 -34.64 2.45 -9.96
CA VAL A 17 -35.82 1.71 -10.43
C VAL A 17 -37.11 2.51 -10.24
N TRP A 18 -37.22 3.31 -9.17
CA TRP A 18 -38.42 4.11 -8.93
C TRP A 18 -38.59 5.25 -9.94
N ILE A 19 -37.50 5.92 -10.35
CA ILE A 19 -37.53 6.99 -11.36
C ILE A 19 -37.92 6.40 -12.72
N HIS A 20 -37.33 5.28 -13.11
CA HIS A 20 -37.72 4.57 -14.33
C HIS A 20 -39.16 4.05 -14.30
N LYS A 21 -39.62 3.53 -13.13
CA LYS A 21 -41.00 3.07 -12.95
C LYS A 21 -41.98 4.24 -12.98
N HIS A 22 -41.61 5.42 -12.49
CA HIS A 22 -42.42 6.63 -12.52
C HIS A 22 -42.53 7.22 -13.93
N ILE A 23 -41.41 7.34 -14.66
CA ILE A 23 -41.39 7.81 -16.05
C ILE A 23 -42.22 6.89 -16.95
N ARG A 24 -42.10 5.56 -16.78
CA ARG A 24 -42.86 4.57 -17.55
C ARG A 24 -44.34 4.52 -17.16
N ARG A 25 -44.69 4.86 -15.92
CA ARG A 25 -46.07 4.81 -15.40
C ARG A 25 -46.85 6.09 -15.67
N ASN A 26 -46.16 7.21 -15.85
CA ASN A 26 -46.74 8.51 -16.19
C ASN A 26 -46.51 8.90 -17.66
N GLU A 27 -46.04 7.97 -18.50
CA GLU A 27 -45.79 8.14 -19.96
C GLU A 27 -45.12 9.47 -20.32
N ILE A 28 -44.11 9.88 -19.55
CA ILE A 28 -43.42 11.13 -19.79
C ILE A 28 -42.55 10.96 -21.03
N VAL A 29 -42.81 11.75 -22.07
CA VAL A 29 -41.99 11.79 -23.29
C VAL A 29 -40.59 12.27 -22.91
N VAL A 30 -39.60 11.40 -23.11
CA VAL A 30 -38.21 11.69 -22.76
C VAL A 30 -37.52 12.24 -24.00
N ASP A 31 -37.42 13.56 -24.11
CA ASP A 31 -36.72 14.21 -25.22
C ASP A 31 -35.21 13.91 -25.19
N ASP A 32 -34.52 14.10 -26.32
CA ASP A 32 -33.08 13.86 -26.44
C ASP A 32 -32.26 14.60 -25.37
N LEU A 33 -32.70 15.78 -24.95
CA LEU A 33 -32.09 16.58 -23.87
C LEU A 33 -32.30 15.97 -22.47
N LEU A 34 -33.50 15.43 -22.22
CA LEU A 34 -33.80 14.72 -20.98
C LEU A 34 -33.08 13.37 -20.92
N SER A 35 -33.00 12.66 -22.04
CA SER A 35 -32.27 11.39 -22.17
C SER A 35 -30.77 11.59 -21.96
N SER A 36 -30.18 12.58 -22.63
CA SER A 36 -28.74 12.88 -22.50
C SER A 36 -28.38 13.43 -21.12
N SER A 37 -29.23 14.26 -20.49
CA SER A 37 -29.01 14.73 -19.12
C SER A 37 -29.16 13.62 -18.07
N LEU A 38 -30.10 12.67 -18.25
CA LEU A 38 -30.19 11.47 -17.42
C LEU A 38 -28.96 10.59 -17.60
N ILE A 39 -28.55 10.30 -18.84
CA ILE A 39 -27.33 9.53 -19.15
C ILE A 39 -26.10 10.20 -18.54
N TYR A 40 -25.96 11.52 -18.67
CA TYR A 40 -24.85 12.27 -18.09
C TYR A 40 -24.88 12.22 -16.55
N LYS A 41 -26.07 12.30 -15.94
CA LYS A 41 -26.24 12.14 -14.49
C LYS A 41 -25.85 10.73 -14.02
N TYR A 42 -26.25 9.68 -14.73
CA TYR A 42 -25.89 8.29 -14.41
C TYR A 42 -24.42 7.97 -14.71
N ALA A 43 -23.82 8.55 -15.75
CA ALA A 43 -22.40 8.40 -16.09
C ALA A 43 -21.49 9.18 -15.12
N LYS A 44 -21.90 10.38 -14.69
CA LYS A 44 -21.17 11.22 -13.72
C LYS A 44 -21.33 10.71 -12.28
N CYS A 45 -22.48 10.12 -11.95
CA CYS A 45 -22.70 9.34 -10.72
C CYS A 45 -22.06 7.94 -10.80
N GLY A 46 -20.81 7.84 -11.25
CA GLY A 46 -19.84 6.85 -10.76
C GLY A 46 -20.18 5.36 -10.85
N MET A 47 -21.12 4.91 -11.68
CA MET A 47 -21.36 3.47 -11.88
C MET A 47 -20.44 2.91 -12.97
N GLY A 48 -19.14 2.85 -12.65
CA GLY A 48 -18.13 2.12 -13.42
C GLY A 48 -17.37 1.07 -12.61
N ILE A 49 -17.25 1.23 -11.29
CA ILE A 49 -16.71 0.20 -10.39
C ILE A 49 -17.36 0.37 -9.01
N ASP A 50 -18.20 -0.57 -8.61
CA ASP A 50 -18.59 -0.72 -7.20
C ASP A 50 -17.35 -1.12 -6.38
N ARG A 51 -16.74 -0.14 -5.70
CA ARG A 51 -15.59 -0.36 -4.80
C ARG A 51 -16.04 -0.13 -3.36
N VAL A 52 -16.55 -1.20 -2.74
CA VAL A 52 -16.99 -1.22 -1.33
C VAL A 52 -15.87 -0.85 -0.33
N ALA A 53 -14.59 -0.95 -0.70
CA ALA A 53 -13.49 -0.39 0.08
C ALA A 53 -12.25 -0.20 -0.80
N GLY A 54 -11.85 1.06 -1.00
CA GLY A 54 -10.50 1.42 -1.45
C GLY A 54 -10.28 1.38 -2.96
N GLY A 55 -10.26 2.57 -3.57
CA GLY A 55 -9.81 2.79 -4.94
C GLY A 55 -8.32 2.45 -5.17
N ARG A 56 -7.57 3.36 -5.81
CA ARG A 56 -6.09 3.33 -5.76
C ARG A 56 -5.67 3.55 -4.30
N SER A 57 -5.50 2.46 -3.55
CA SER A 57 -5.04 2.52 -2.16
C SER A 57 -3.56 2.94 -2.14
N LYS A 58 -3.31 4.14 -1.62
CA LYS A 58 -1.94 4.61 -1.40
C LYS A 58 -1.36 3.79 -0.25
N LYS A 59 -0.30 3.02 -0.52
CA LYS A 59 0.42 2.29 0.53
C LYS A 59 1.43 3.26 1.16
N PRO A 60 1.31 3.66 2.44
CA PRO A 60 2.19 4.66 3.07
C PRO A 60 3.60 4.13 3.38
N ARG A 61 4.08 3.10 2.67
CA ARG A 61 5.37 2.46 2.89
C ARG A 61 6.39 2.93 1.86
N ARG A 62 7.64 3.09 2.31
CA ARG A 62 8.77 3.32 1.40
C ARG A 62 9.05 2.05 0.61
N THR A 63 9.21 2.19 -0.70
CA THR A 63 9.53 1.08 -1.61
C THR A 63 11.03 1.03 -1.95
N ALA A 64 11.73 2.14 -1.74
CA ALA A 64 13.15 2.34 -1.96
C ALA A 64 13.71 3.27 -0.86
N PRO A 65 15.02 3.22 -0.58
CA PRO A 65 15.66 4.19 0.31
C PRO A 65 15.59 5.59 -0.31
N LYS A 66 15.45 6.62 0.53
CA LYS A 66 15.48 8.02 0.07
C LYS A 66 16.91 8.52 -0.13
N SER A 67 17.88 7.96 0.59
CA SER A 67 19.28 8.39 0.57
C SER A 67 19.98 7.99 -0.72
N ASP A 68 20.84 8.88 -1.23
CA ASP A 68 21.63 8.66 -2.44
C ASP A 68 23.01 8.02 -2.22
N ASP A 69 23.27 7.56 -1.01
CA ASP A 69 24.50 6.87 -0.62
C ASP A 69 24.86 5.70 -1.56
N VAL A 70 26.10 5.72 -2.04
CA VAL A 70 26.68 4.75 -2.98
C VAL A 70 26.75 3.35 -2.36
N TYR A 71 26.94 3.21 -1.05
CA TYR A 71 27.04 1.90 -0.40
C TYR A 71 25.67 1.30 -0.04
N LEU A 72 24.70 2.16 0.28
CA LEU A 72 23.36 1.71 0.68
C LEU A 72 22.59 1.12 -0.50
N LYS A 73 22.74 1.68 -1.71
CA LYS A 73 22.02 1.24 -2.92
C LYS A 73 22.35 -0.23 -3.32
N PRO A 74 23.62 -0.66 -3.41
CA PRO A 74 23.98 -2.06 -3.65
C PRO A 74 23.49 -2.99 -2.54
N LEU A 75 23.63 -2.60 -1.27
CA LEU A 75 23.20 -3.42 -0.13
C LEU A 75 21.70 -3.73 -0.20
N VAL A 76 20.90 -2.69 -0.46
CA VAL A 76 19.45 -2.83 -0.69
C VAL A 76 19.14 -3.76 -1.88
N LYS A 77 19.92 -3.66 -2.97
CA LYS A 77 19.73 -4.49 -4.16
C LYS A 77 19.97 -5.96 -3.85
N LEU A 78 21.01 -6.27 -3.06
CA LEU A 78 21.30 -7.62 -2.59
C LEU A 78 20.16 -8.17 -1.71
N TYR A 79 19.75 -7.43 -0.68
CA TYR A 79 18.64 -7.88 0.19
C TYR A 79 17.33 -8.02 -0.57
N ARG A 80 17.05 -7.15 -1.54
CA ARG A 80 15.86 -7.28 -2.40
C ARG A 80 15.92 -8.54 -3.27
N PHE A 81 17.10 -8.93 -3.75
CA PHE A 81 17.28 -10.20 -4.46
C PHE A 81 17.05 -11.39 -3.53
N LEU A 82 17.69 -11.40 -2.35
CA LEU A 82 17.56 -12.47 -1.36
C LEU A 82 16.11 -12.67 -0.88
N VAL A 83 15.38 -11.59 -0.60
CA VAL A 83 13.96 -11.66 -0.17
C VAL A 83 13.09 -12.33 -1.23
N ARG A 84 13.35 -12.07 -2.52
CA ARG A 84 12.58 -12.65 -3.62
C ARG A 84 12.89 -14.12 -3.89
N ARG A 85 14.12 -14.56 -3.60
CA ARG A 85 14.58 -15.92 -3.88
C ARG A 85 14.41 -16.86 -2.69
N THR A 86 14.77 -16.43 -1.50
CA THR A 86 14.81 -17.28 -0.29
C THR A 86 13.50 -17.23 0.50
N GLY A 87 12.75 -16.12 0.43
CA GLY A 87 11.51 -15.95 1.21
C GLY A 87 11.70 -15.83 2.73
N SER A 88 12.93 -15.72 3.23
CA SER A 88 13.22 -15.57 4.66
C SER A 88 12.62 -14.28 5.24
N LYS A 89 11.88 -14.40 6.34
CA LYS A 89 11.29 -13.27 7.07
C LYS A 89 12.35 -12.32 7.61
N PHE A 90 13.53 -12.83 7.99
CA PHE A 90 14.65 -12.03 8.51
C PHE A 90 15.13 -11.00 7.48
N ASN A 91 15.40 -11.45 6.25
CA ASN A 91 15.84 -10.57 5.16
C ASN A 91 14.80 -9.50 4.82
N ALA A 92 13.51 -9.84 4.92
CA ALA A 92 12.42 -8.90 4.68
C ALA A 92 12.38 -7.80 5.75
N VAL A 93 12.71 -8.12 7.01
CA VAL A 93 12.81 -7.14 8.10
C VAL A 93 14.02 -6.22 7.89
N ILE A 94 15.20 -6.77 7.56
CA ILE A 94 16.39 -5.95 7.31
C ILE A 94 16.16 -4.98 6.14
N MET A 95 15.64 -5.46 5.01
CA MET A 95 15.35 -4.60 3.86
C MET A 95 14.39 -3.46 4.22
N LYS A 96 13.39 -3.73 5.09
CA LYS A 96 12.44 -2.70 5.55
C LYS A 96 13.12 -1.66 6.44
N ARG A 97 14.05 -2.07 7.31
CA ARG A 97 14.80 -1.17 8.22
C ARG A 97 15.78 -0.28 7.46
N LEU A 98 16.46 -0.81 6.45
CA LEU A 98 17.35 -0.04 5.57
C LEU A 98 16.63 1.10 4.82
N PHE A 99 15.31 1.02 4.59
CA PHE A 99 14.53 2.09 3.95
C PHE A 99 14.13 3.21 4.93
N MET A 100 14.29 3.00 6.23
CA MET A 100 13.88 3.95 7.25
C MET A 100 14.82 5.15 7.33
N SER A 101 14.31 6.27 7.82
CA SER A 101 15.12 7.47 8.11
C SER A 101 16.07 7.20 9.28
N LYS A 102 17.14 7.99 9.38
CA LYS A 102 18.09 7.93 10.52
C LYS A 102 17.37 8.09 11.88
N ILE A 103 16.40 9.01 11.96
CA ILE A 103 15.58 9.23 13.17
C ILE A 103 14.85 7.95 13.62
N ASN A 104 14.47 7.10 12.67
CA ASN A 104 13.73 5.86 12.96
C ASN A 104 14.68 4.67 13.23
N ARG A 105 15.99 4.92 13.26
CA ARG A 105 17.05 3.95 13.56
C ARG A 105 17.84 4.49 14.77
N PRO A 106 17.25 4.45 15.98
CA PRO A 106 17.88 4.99 17.17
C PRO A 106 19.18 4.22 17.46
N PRO A 107 20.23 4.90 17.95
CA PRO A 107 21.46 4.23 18.36
C PRO A 107 21.20 3.26 19.51
N ILE A 108 22.02 2.22 19.60
CA ILE A 108 21.98 1.23 20.68
C ILE A 108 23.31 1.26 21.40
N SER A 109 23.27 1.29 22.73
CA SER A 109 24.47 1.31 23.56
C SER A 109 25.03 -0.09 23.79
N LEU A 110 26.32 -0.20 24.07
CA LEU A 110 26.98 -1.49 24.31
C LEU A 110 26.37 -2.23 25.49
N ASN A 111 26.03 -1.53 26.59
CA ASN A 111 25.48 -2.16 27.78
C ASN A 111 24.20 -2.95 27.43
N ARG A 112 23.34 -2.31 26.64
CA ARG A 112 22.08 -2.91 26.22
C ARG A 112 22.25 -4.10 25.28
N LEU A 113 23.35 -4.16 24.53
CA LEU A 113 23.67 -5.33 23.71
C LEU A 113 24.10 -6.52 24.54
N ILE A 114 24.91 -6.28 25.58
CA ILE A 114 25.35 -7.31 26.52
C ILE A 114 24.13 -7.96 27.17
N GLU A 115 23.22 -7.16 27.74
CA GLU A 115 21.96 -7.64 28.34
C GLU A 115 21.14 -8.50 27.37
N PHE A 116 21.05 -8.11 26.08
CA PHE A 116 20.29 -8.88 25.09
C PHE A 116 20.98 -10.18 24.65
N MET A 117 22.30 -10.25 24.81
CA MET A 117 23.14 -11.39 24.43
C MET A 117 23.35 -12.37 25.57
N GLU A 118 22.97 -12.03 26.81
CA GLU A 118 22.98 -12.97 27.94
C GLU A 118 22.24 -14.27 27.59
N GLY A 119 22.96 -15.40 27.72
CA GLY A 119 22.46 -16.74 27.43
C GLY A 119 22.33 -17.08 25.94
N LYS A 120 22.96 -16.30 25.04
CA LYS A 120 22.91 -16.49 23.58
C LYS A 120 24.30 -16.49 22.92
N ASP A 121 25.27 -17.11 23.57
CA ASP A 121 26.69 -17.08 23.19
C ASP A 121 26.96 -17.62 21.77
N ASN A 122 26.12 -18.54 21.27
CA ASN A 122 26.27 -19.13 19.93
C ASN A 122 25.57 -18.36 18.80
N LYS A 123 25.03 -17.17 19.05
CA LYS A 123 24.26 -16.40 18.07
C LYS A 123 24.94 -15.08 17.75
N ILE A 124 24.70 -14.58 16.53
CA ILE A 124 25.25 -13.29 16.09
C ILE A 124 24.17 -12.21 16.26
N ALA A 125 24.52 -11.13 16.95
CA ALA A 125 23.71 -9.92 17.01
C ALA A 125 23.82 -9.13 15.69
N VAL A 126 22.68 -8.83 15.05
CA VAL A 126 22.64 -8.04 13.81
C VAL A 126 21.84 -6.76 14.05
N ILE A 127 22.48 -5.62 13.81
CA ILE A 127 21.96 -4.29 14.11
C ILE A 127 22.08 -3.40 12.86
N ASP A 128 21.04 -2.62 12.55
CA ASP A 128 20.99 -1.65 11.43
C ASP A 128 21.08 -0.19 11.93
N ALA A 129 21.56 -0.01 13.15
CA ALA A 129 21.72 1.27 13.82
C ALA A 129 23.16 1.43 14.31
N THR A 130 23.51 2.66 14.69
CA THR A 130 24.81 2.96 15.27
C THR A 130 24.92 2.33 16.65
N VAL A 131 26.05 1.67 16.90
CA VAL A 131 26.41 1.18 18.23
C VAL A 131 27.23 2.25 18.92
N THR A 132 26.81 2.66 20.12
CA THR A 132 27.50 3.67 20.93
C THR A 132 28.26 2.99 22.06
N ASP A 133 29.48 3.45 22.29
CA ASP A 133 30.31 3.02 23.41
C ASP A 133 29.76 3.57 24.73
N ASP A 134 29.84 2.77 25.79
CA ASP A 134 29.39 3.14 27.14
C ASP A 134 30.62 3.10 28.07
N GLU A 135 31.01 4.27 28.59
CA GLU A 135 32.24 4.44 29.40
C GLU A 135 32.21 3.66 30.74
N GLU A 136 31.03 3.27 31.21
CA GLU A 136 30.85 2.50 32.44
C GLU A 136 31.29 1.03 32.29
N ILE A 137 31.48 0.54 31.06
CA ILE A 137 31.84 -0.85 30.78
C ILE A 137 33.35 -0.96 30.64
N LEU A 138 33.98 -1.65 31.59
CA LEU A 138 35.44 -1.83 31.63
C LEU A 138 35.97 -2.80 30.56
N THR A 139 35.15 -3.78 30.13
CA THR A 139 35.57 -4.80 29.15
C THR A 139 34.39 -5.23 28.28
N CYS A 140 34.56 -5.19 26.96
CA CYS A 140 33.56 -5.73 26.02
C CYS A 140 33.67 -7.27 25.98
N PRO A 141 32.58 -8.02 26.25
CA PRO A 141 32.58 -9.47 26.11
C PRO A 141 32.73 -9.88 24.63
N GLN A 142 33.43 -10.99 24.39
CA GLN A 142 33.70 -11.52 23.04
C GLN A 142 32.58 -12.40 22.50
#